data_AF-A0A7K1DW90-F1
#
_entry.id   AF-A0A7K1DW90-F1
#
_cell.length_a   1.000
_cell.length_b   1.000
_cell.length_c   1.000
_cell.angle_alpha   90.00
_cell.angle_beta   90.00
_cell.angle_gamma   90.00
#
_symmetry.space_group_name_H-M   'P 1'
#
loop_
_entity.id
_entity.type
_entity.pdbx_description
1 polymer ?
#
loop_
_entity_poly.entity_id
_entity_poly.type
_entity_poly.pdbx_seq_one_letter_code
_entity_poly.pdbx_strand_id
1 'polypeptide(L)'
;MFLDLLITIFFFLVGLEIKAGLRDLRTAVVPIVAALGGMIAPALIYLLLNPGSHVWASAMPTDIALALGVLSLLGKRVNPHVRVFLLTLAIADDLFSLIVLGVFYGQDLNPVKALSTLVAAAVGFILPLRKHQMDKVIRILTPVTTYFIVPVIVIVNIPLHIQLSSFGSKTTLSIIIARSIGKIIGITLFAWLCIKLGGRTSISMREITGIATLAGMGLIVALVIAEIVATNDAELDQVRLGLFISAIISGIAGYIWLRKTPAAQ
;
A
#
# COMPACT_ATOMS: atom_id res chain seq x y z
N MET A 1 -1.35 23.07 -2.22
CA MET A 1 -2.01 23.48 -0.95
C MET A 1 -3.19 22.59 -0.59
N PHE A 2 -4.24 22.47 -1.41
CA PHE A 2 -5.40 21.61 -1.10
C PHE A 2 -5.03 20.12 -0.96
N LEU A 3 -4.27 19.59 -1.92
CA LEU A 3 -3.83 18.19 -1.91
C LEU A 3 -2.86 17.89 -0.75
N ASP A 4 -2.00 18.85 -0.39
CA ASP A 4 -1.09 18.70 0.76
C ASP A 4 -1.87 18.57 2.08
N LEU A 5 -2.97 19.31 2.24
CA LEU A 5 -3.87 19.20 3.40
C LEU A 5 -4.55 17.82 3.46
N LEU A 6 -5.04 17.32 2.33
CA LEU A 6 -5.67 16.00 2.20
C LEU A 6 -4.70 14.88 2.61
N ILE A 7 -3.45 14.94 2.10
CA ILE A 7 -2.38 14.00 2.45
C ILE A 7 -2.01 14.11 3.94
N THR A 8 -1.95 15.32 4.49
CA THR A 8 -1.69 15.54 5.92
C THR A 8 -2.75 14.88 6.79
N ILE A 9 -4.03 15.04 6.46
CA ILE A 9 -5.14 14.40 7.18
C ILE A 9 -5.07 12.87 7.06
N PHE A 10 -4.73 12.35 5.87
CA PHE A 10 -4.51 10.93 5.64
C PHE A 10 -3.41 10.36 6.54
N PHE A 11 -2.21 10.96 6.54
CA PHE A 11 -1.09 10.49 7.38
C PHE A 11 -1.35 10.66 8.87
N PHE A 12 -2.10 11.68 9.27
CA PHE A 12 -2.56 11.82 10.66
C PHE A 12 -3.46 10.66 11.09
N LEU A 13 -4.44 10.27 10.25
CA LEU A 13 -5.28 9.10 10.50
C LEU A 13 -4.45 7.82 10.59
N VAL A 14 -3.50 7.64 9.66
CA VAL A 14 -2.55 6.51 9.69
C VAL A 14 -1.80 6.46 11.03
N GLY A 15 -1.28 7.60 11.50
CA GLY A 15 -0.64 7.71 12.83
C GLY A 15 -1.52 7.24 13.99
N LEU A 16 -2.81 7.59 13.98
CA LEU A 16 -3.79 7.14 14.97
C LEU A 16 -4.10 5.65 14.87
N GLU A 17 -4.27 5.12 13.66
CA GLU A 17 -4.56 3.70 13.44
C GLU A 17 -3.36 2.81 13.85
N ILE A 18 -2.13 3.25 13.62
CA ILE A 18 -0.91 2.57 14.13
C ILE A 18 -0.94 2.49 15.65
N LYS A 19 -1.17 3.63 16.33
CA LYS A 19 -1.26 3.69 17.79
C LYS A 19 -2.36 2.78 18.33
N ALA A 20 -3.49 2.70 17.63
CA ALA A 20 -4.60 1.82 17.98
C ALA A 20 -4.22 0.33 17.80
N GLY A 21 -3.57 -0.02 16.69
CA GLY A 21 -3.16 -1.38 16.35
C GLY A 21 -2.10 -1.98 17.28
N LEU A 22 -1.19 -1.15 17.81
CA LEU A 22 -0.17 -1.57 18.79
C LEU A 22 -0.75 -2.01 20.15
N ARG A 23 -2.06 -1.88 20.39
CA ARG A 23 -2.68 -2.33 21.64
C ARG A 23 -2.96 -3.84 21.67
N ASP A 24 -3.00 -4.51 20.52
CA ASP A 24 -3.10 -5.96 20.44
C ASP A 24 -2.01 -6.52 19.51
N LEU A 25 -0.75 -6.37 19.95
CA LEU A 25 0.44 -6.74 19.18
C LEU A 25 0.36 -8.18 18.64
N ARG A 26 -0.28 -9.11 19.37
CA ARG A 26 -0.34 -10.53 18.99
C ARG A 26 -1.08 -10.78 17.68
N THR A 27 -2.09 -9.97 17.35
CA THR A 27 -2.87 -10.10 16.11
C THR A 27 -2.32 -9.21 14.99
N ALA A 28 -1.55 -8.17 15.33
CA ALA A 28 -0.89 -7.28 14.37
C ALA A 28 0.42 -7.83 13.79
N VAL A 29 1.10 -8.79 14.46
CA VAL A 29 2.39 -9.32 13.99
C VAL A 29 2.30 -9.88 12.57
N VAL A 30 1.29 -10.72 12.29
CA VAL A 30 1.18 -11.38 10.99
C VAL A 30 1.02 -10.37 9.85
N PRO A 31 0.08 -9.39 9.89
CA PRO A 31 0.01 -8.35 8.87
C PRO A 31 1.30 -7.53 8.73
N ILE A 32 1.96 -7.16 9.83
CA ILE A 32 3.19 -6.35 9.78
C ILE A 32 4.32 -7.12 9.09
N VAL A 33 4.52 -8.39 9.46
CA VAL A 33 5.55 -9.25 8.84
C VAL A 33 5.20 -9.52 7.37
N ALA A 34 3.91 -9.70 7.06
CA ALA A 34 3.45 -9.85 5.69
C ALA A 34 3.69 -8.59 4.84
N ALA A 35 3.56 -7.39 5.42
CA ALA A 35 3.86 -6.13 4.75
C ALA A 35 5.35 -6.05 4.36
N LEU A 36 6.25 -6.41 5.28
CA LEU A 36 7.69 -6.49 4.98
C LEU A 36 7.96 -7.43 3.79
N GLY A 37 7.37 -8.62 3.78
CA GLY A 37 7.48 -9.53 2.64
C GLY A 37 6.92 -8.93 1.35
N GLY A 38 5.77 -8.24 1.46
CA GLY A 38 5.11 -7.52 0.38
C GLY A 38 5.90 -6.33 -0.15
N MET A 39 6.94 -5.88 0.53
CA MET A 39 7.84 -4.84 0.04
C MET A 39 9.12 -5.42 -0.55
N ILE A 40 9.73 -6.34 0.19
CA ILE A 40 10.99 -6.97 -0.18
C ILE A 40 10.85 -7.74 -1.48
N ALA A 41 9.78 -8.54 -1.63
CA ALA A 41 9.64 -9.39 -2.82
C ALA A 41 9.45 -8.60 -4.12
N PRO A 42 8.55 -7.61 -4.23
CA PRO A 42 8.47 -6.76 -5.43
C PRO A 42 9.77 -6.02 -5.72
N ALA A 43 10.44 -5.46 -4.71
CA ALA A 43 11.70 -4.75 -4.90
C ALA A 43 12.79 -5.67 -5.48
N LEU A 44 12.94 -6.87 -4.91
CA LEU A 44 13.91 -7.86 -5.40
C LEU A 44 13.56 -8.36 -6.79
N ILE A 45 12.31 -8.69 -7.07
CA ILE A 45 11.88 -9.13 -8.41
C ILE A 45 12.13 -8.03 -9.43
N TYR A 46 11.83 -6.77 -9.09
CA TYR A 46 12.11 -5.65 -9.97
C TYR A 46 13.61 -5.53 -10.27
N LEU A 47 14.46 -5.55 -9.24
CA LEU A 47 15.93 -5.44 -9.41
C LEU A 47 16.51 -6.61 -10.22
N LEU A 48 15.98 -7.82 -10.06
CA LEU A 48 16.39 -8.99 -10.85
C LEU A 48 16.00 -8.84 -12.32
N LEU A 49 14.80 -8.32 -12.60
CA LEU A 49 14.32 -8.12 -13.96
C LEU A 49 14.97 -6.92 -14.64
N ASN A 50 15.28 -5.85 -13.88
CA ASN A 50 15.89 -4.63 -14.37
C ASN A 50 17.12 -4.20 -13.55
N PRO A 51 18.24 -4.93 -13.67
CA PRO A 51 19.46 -4.62 -12.90
C PRO A 51 19.98 -3.21 -13.24
N GLY A 52 20.37 -2.46 -12.21
CA GLY A 52 20.92 -1.11 -12.35
C GLY A 52 19.88 0.01 -12.46
N SER A 53 18.58 -0.30 -12.48
CA SER A 53 17.54 0.72 -12.49
C SER A 53 17.34 1.35 -11.10
N HIS A 54 17.23 2.68 -11.06
CA HIS A 54 17.02 3.44 -9.83
C HIS A 54 15.56 3.41 -9.36
N VAL A 55 14.59 3.19 -10.25
CA VAL A 55 13.14 3.28 -9.94
C VAL A 55 12.55 2.04 -9.25
N TRP A 56 13.38 1.13 -8.74
CA TRP A 56 12.92 -0.10 -8.06
C TRP A 56 11.98 0.17 -6.89
N ALA A 57 12.17 1.28 -6.20
CA ALA A 57 11.35 1.67 -5.05
C ALA A 57 9.89 1.95 -5.44
N SER A 58 9.58 2.24 -6.70
CA SER A 58 8.19 2.44 -7.17
C SER A 58 7.39 1.12 -7.27
N ALA A 59 8.06 -0.03 -7.40
CA ALA A 59 7.41 -1.34 -7.47
C ALA A 59 6.91 -1.82 -6.09
N MET A 60 7.34 -1.18 -5.01
CA MET A 60 7.16 -1.66 -3.65
C MET A 60 5.84 -1.23 -2.98
N PRO A 61 5.33 0.02 -3.06
CA PRO A 61 4.22 0.45 -2.23
C PRO A 61 2.86 -0.11 -2.64
N THR A 62 1.97 -0.28 -1.66
CA THR A 62 0.56 -0.62 -1.81
C THR A 62 -0.33 0.58 -1.52
N ASP A 63 -1.48 0.68 -2.20
CA ASP A 63 -2.50 1.69 -1.92
C ASP A 63 -3.69 1.02 -1.25
N ILE A 64 -3.90 1.38 0.02
CA ILE A 64 -4.95 0.86 0.88
C ILE A 64 -6.35 1.05 0.29
N ALA A 65 -6.55 2.12 -0.45
CA ALA A 65 -7.87 2.66 -0.62
C ALA A 65 -8.52 2.20 -1.93
N LEU A 66 -7.72 1.98 -2.99
CA LEU A 66 -8.15 1.14 -4.11
C LEU A 66 -8.46 -0.28 -3.64
N ALA A 67 -7.62 -0.84 -2.76
CA ALA A 67 -7.82 -2.19 -2.20
C ALA A 67 -9.13 -2.30 -1.40
N LEU A 68 -9.39 -1.34 -0.51
CA LEU A 68 -10.66 -1.27 0.21
C LEU A 68 -11.85 -0.99 -0.72
N GLY A 69 -11.66 -0.19 -1.77
CA GLY A 69 -12.68 0.06 -2.79
C GLY A 69 -13.16 -1.24 -3.43
N VAL A 70 -12.24 -2.08 -3.93
CA VAL A 70 -12.59 -3.39 -4.48
C VAL A 70 -13.17 -4.33 -3.42
N LEU A 71 -12.64 -4.30 -2.19
CA LEU A 71 -13.16 -5.10 -1.08
C LEU A 71 -14.60 -4.72 -0.69
N SER A 72 -14.96 -3.44 -0.85
CA SER A 72 -16.32 -2.94 -0.60
C SER A 72 -17.32 -3.48 -1.61
N LEU A 73 -16.91 -3.67 -2.87
CA LEU A 73 -17.75 -4.26 -3.93
C LEU A 73 -18.11 -5.73 -3.65
N LEU A 74 -17.25 -6.45 -2.91
CA LEU A 74 -17.53 -7.83 -2.48
C LEU A 74 -18.56 -7.91 -1.33
N GLY A 75 -18.87 -6.79 -0.68
CA GLY A 75 -19.95 -6.64 0.29
C GLY A 75 -19.83 -7.56 1.51
N LYS A 76 -20.90 -8.32 1.78
CA LYS A 76 -21.02 -9.23 2.96
C LYS A 76 -20.31 -10.58 2.77
N ARG A 77 -19.78 -10.86 1.58
CA ARG A 77 -19.13 -12.16 1.29
C ARG A 77 -17.73 -12.29 1.89
N VAL A 78 -17.16 -11.17 2.34
CA VAL A 78 -15.80 -11.12 2.87
C VAL A 78 -15.86 -11.04 4.38
N ASN A 79 -15.07 -11.88 5.05
CA ASN A 79 -14.88 -11.86 6.49
C ASN A 79 -14.49 -10.45 6.97
N PRO A 80 -15.17 -9.87 7.99
CA PRO A 80 -14.81 -8.55 8.54
C PRO A 80 -13.32 -8.44 8.94
N HIS A 81 -12.70 -9.54 9.36
CA HIS A 81 -11.29 -9.60 9.73
C HIS A 81 -10.33 -9.36 8.55
N VAL A 82 -10.75 -9.64 7.31
CA VAL A 82 -9.97 -9.34 6.09
C VAL A 82 -9.77 -7.83 5.93
N ARG A 83 -10.80 -7.02 6.24
CA ARG A 83 -10.69 -5.56 6.21
C ARG A 83 -9.65 -5.07 7.20
N VAL A 84 -9.70 -5.58 8.43
CA VAL A 84 -8.76 -5.22 9.51
C VAL A 84 -7.33 -5.64 9.16
N PHE A 85 -7.16 -6.84 8.61
CA PHE A 85 -5.85 -7.31 8.15
C PHE A 85 -5.29 -6.42 7.04
N LEU A 86 -6.08 -6.12 6.00
CA LEU A 86 -5.68 -5.26 4.89
C LEU A 86 -5.33 -3.84 5.37
N LEU A 87 -6.11 -3.28 6.30
CA LEU A 87 -5.81 -1.98 6.91
C LEU A 87 -4.44 -1.98 7.61
N THR A 88 -4.20 -2.98 8.46
CA THR A 88 -2.95 -3.10 9.21
C THR A 88 -1.76 -3.33 8.28
N LEU A 89 -1.92 -4.20 7.28
CA LEU A 89 -0.92 -4.48 6.25
C LEU A 89 -0.53 -3.20 5.51
N ALA A 90 -1.50 -2.45 5.02
CA ALA A 90 -1.24 -1.26 4.21
C ALA A 90 -0.61 -0.13 5.03
N ILE A 91 -1.05 0.07 6.27
CA ILE A 91 -0.42 1.00 7.19
C ILE A 91 1.05 0.66 7.44
N ALA A 92 1.35 -0.61 7.68
CA ALA A 92 2.73 -1.05 7.87
C ALA A 92 3.56 -0.84 6.60
N ASP A 93 3.02 -1.18 5.42
CA ASP A 93 3.65 -0.97 4.10
C ASP A 93 3.96 0.52 3.84
N ASP A 94 3.04 1.43 4.16
CA ASP A 94 3.23 2.89 4.03
C ASP A 94 4.33 3.41 4.97
N LEU A 95 4.33 2.98 6.23
CA LEU A 95 5.37 3.36 7.20
C LEU A 95 6.75 2.90 6.74
N PHE A 96 6.86 1.64 6.35
CA PHE A 96 8.11 1.09 5.87
C PHE A 96 8.53 1.79 4.56
N SER A 97 7.59 2.16 3.69
CA SER A 97 7.87 2.93 2.47
C SER A 97 8.48 4.29 2.79
N LEU A 98 7.97 5.00 3.80
CA LEU A 98 8.56 6.24 4.28
C LEU A 98 9.99 6.04 4.82
N ILE A 99 10.25 4.96 5.55
CA ILE A 99 11.59 4.63 6.05
C ILE A 99 12.55 4.38 4.87
N VAL A 100 12.14 3.59 3.88
CA VAL A 100 12.93 3.33 2.67
C VAL A 100 13.23 4.62 1.94
N LEU A 101 12.24 5.49 1.75
CA LEU A 101 12.45 6.80 1.11
C LEU A 101 13.43 7.68 1.88
N GLY A 102 13.28 7.77 3.20
CA GLY A 102 14.17 8.58 4.03
C GLY A 102 15.62 8.09 4.00
N VAL A 103 15.84 6.77 3.96
CA VAL A 103 17.19 6.17 3.96
C VAL A 103 17.84 6.23 2.57
N PHE A 104 17.11 5.91 1.50
CA PHE A 104 17.68 5.75 0.17
C PHE A 104 17.57 6.98 -0.72
N TYR A 105 16.57 7.83 -0.49
CA TYR A 105 16.25 8.98 -1.36
C TYR A 105 16.16 10.29 -0.58
N GLY A 106 16.62 10.32 0.68
CA GLY A 106 16.50 11.46 1.57
C GLY A 106 17.13 12.76 1.06
N GLN A 107 18.11 12.68 0.15
CA GLN A 107 18.78 13.85 -0.43
C GLN A 107 18.00 14.49 -1.59
N ASP A 108 17.11 13.73 -2.25
CA ASP A 108 16.29 14.20 -3.38
C ASP A 108 14.89 14.67 -2.93
N LEU A 109 14.58 14.54 -1.64
CA LEU A 109 13.32 14.99 -1.06
C LEU A 109 13.32 16.50 -0.88
N ASN A 110 12.24 17.16 -1.32
CA ASN A 110 11.95 18.51 -0.87
C ASN A 110 11.72 18.47 0.67
N PRO A 111 12.64 19.02 1.48
CA PRO A 111 12.67 18.77 2.92
C PRO A 111 11.40 19.27 3.61
N VAL A 112 10.75 20.29 3.06
CA VAL A 112 9.52 20.86 3.62
C VAL A 112 8.33 19.91 3.47
N LYS A 113 8.17 19.26 2.30
CA LYS A 113 7.07 18.33 2.06
C LYS A 113 7.26 17.03 2.83
N ALA A 114 8.45 16.45 2.80
CA ALA A 114 8.77 15.23 3.54
C ALA A 114 8.62 15.41 5.06
N LEU A 115 9.02 16.57 5.60
CA LEU A 115 8.84 16.89 7.01
C LEU A 115 7.36 17.03 7.38
N SER A 116 6.54 17.64 6.53
CA SER A 116 5.11 17.85 6.82
C SER A 116 4.32 16.55 6.96
N THR A 117 4.58 15.55 6.11
CA THR A 117 3.90 14.24 6.15
C THR A 117 4.37 13.39 7.33
N LEU A 118 5.68 13.38 7.60
CA LEU A 118 6.26 12.71 8.77
C LEU A 118 5.75 13.32 10.08
N VAL A 119 5.67 14.65 10.16
CA VAL A 119 5.15 15.37 11.33
C VAL A 119 3.67 15.02 11.53
N ALA A 120 2.86 14.97 10.47
CA ALA A 120 1.44 14.62 10.59
C ALA A 120 1.23 13.20 11.17
N ALA A 121 1.97 12.21 10.65
CA ALA A 121 1.94 10.84 11.15
C ALA A 121 2.45 10.75 12.60
N ALA A 122 3.56 11.42 12.92
CA ALA A 122 4.12 11.47 14.26
C ALA A 122 3.16 12.14 15.25
N VAL A 123 2.49 13.22 14.85
CA VAL A 123 1.48 13.91 15.67
C VAL A 123 0.31 12.98 15.96
N GLY A 124 -0.23 12.28 14.96
CA GLY A 124 -1.27 11.27 15.17
C GLY A 124 -0.84 10.17 16.14
N PHE A 125 0.40 9.72 16.05
CA PHE A 125 0.95 8.68 16.92
C PHE A 125 1.20 9.16 18.36
N ILE A 126 1.78 10.35 18.54
CA ILE A 126 2.23 10.86 19.84
C ILE A 126 1.05 11.44 20.64
N LEU A 127 0.03 11.99 19.98
CA LEU A 127 -1.10 12.68 20.61
C LEU A 127 -1.71 11.87 21.78
N PRO A 128 -1.73 12.41 23.02
CA PRO A 128 -2.19 11.68 24.20
C PRO A 128 -3.72 11.60 24.26
N LEU A 129 -4.34 10.93 23.29
CA LEU A 129 -5.78 10.71 23.24
C LEU A 129 -6.19 9.54 24.13
N ARG A 130 -7.28 9.72 24.90
CA ARG A 130 -7.93 8.62 25.60
C ARG A 130 -8.52 7.64 24.58
N LYS A 131 -8.60 6.34 24.92
CA LYS A 131 -9.07 5.27 24.01
C LYS A 131 -10.38 5.64 23.31
N HIS A 132 -11.38 6.08 24.07
CA HIS A 132 -12.67 6.47 23.52
C HIS A 132 -12.59 7.64 22.52
N GLN A 133 -11.71 8.61 22.74
CA GLN A 133 -11.52 9.76 21.85
C GLN A 133 -10.85 9.34 20.54
N MET A 134 -9.78 8.53 20.62
CA MET A 134 -9.08 8.00 19.46
C MET A 134 -10.00 7.15 18.60
N ASP A 135 -10.74 6.21 19.20
CA ASP A 135 -11.69 5.35 18.48
C ASP A 135 -12.80 6.17 17.80
N LYS A 136 -13.24 7.27 18.43
CA LYS A 136 -14.22 8.20 17.84
C LYS A 136 -13.64 8.95 16.64
N VAL A 137 -12.41 9.45 16.76
CA VAL A 137 -11.73 10.18 15.69
C VAL A 137 -11.49 9.26 14.49
N ILE A 138 -10.95 8.05 14.70
CA ILE A 138 -10.77 7.05 13.65
C ILE A 138 -12.11 6.76 12.98
N ARG A 139 -13.16 6.45 13.73
CA ARG A 139 -14.49 6.15 13.17
C ARG A 139 -15.06 7.26 12.28
N ILE A 140 -14.77 8.52 12.58
CA ILE A 140 -15.22 9.67 11.79
C ILE A 140 -14.32 9.91 10.58
N LEU A 141 -13.00 9.83 10.76
CA LEU A 141 -12.03 10.11 9.70
C LEU A 141 -11.92 8.99 8.68
N THR A 142 -12.01 7.71 9.07
CA THR A 142 -11.90 6.57 8.14
C THR A 142 -12.89 6.66 6.97
N PRO A 143 -14.22 6.90 7.14
CA PRO A 143 -15.13 7.01 6.01
C PRO A 143 -14.84 8.26 5.15
N VAL A 144 -14.56 9.41 5.75
CA VAL A 144 -14.18 10.63 5.00
C VAL A 144 -12.93 10.36 4.18
N THR A 145 -11.95 9.69 4.77
CA THR A 145 -10.69 9.37 4.11
C THR A 145 -10.91 8.40 2.95
N THR A 146 -11.69 7.35 3.18
CA THR A 146 -11.96 6.29 2.20
C THR A 146 -12.83 6.77 1.03
N TYR A 147 -13.88 7.56 1.30
CA TYR A 147 -14.88 7.93 0.29
C TYR A 147 -14.66 9.31 -0.33
N PHE A 148 -13.84 10.17 0.27
CA PHE A 148 -13.60 11.51 -0.24
C PHE A 148 -12.11 11.79 -0.47
N ILE A 149 -11.28 11.69 0.58
CA ILE A 149 -9.87 12.08 0.50
C ILE A 149 -9.14 11.22 -0.54
N VAL A 150 -9.27 9.90 -0.44
CA VAL A 150 -8.61 8.98 -1.37
C VAL A 150 -9.07 9.22 -2.80
N PRO A 151 -10.37 9.16 -3.16
CA PRO A 151 -10.78 9.35 -4.55
C PRO A 151 -10.27 10.66 -5.13
N VAL A 152 -10.27 11.74 -4.35
CA VAL A 152 -9.69 13.03 -4.78
C VAL A 152 -8.20 12.92 -5.03
N ILE A 153 -7.42 12.32 -4.12
CA ILE A 153 -5.98 12.12 -4.31
C ILE A 153 -5.72 11.24 -5.55
N VAL A 154 -6.47 10.15 -5.73
CA VAL A 154 -6.35 9.27 -6.91
C VAL A 154 -6.63 10.09 -8.17
N ILE A 155 -7.78 10.75 -8.27
CA ILE A 155 -8.19 11.49 -9.47
C ILE A 155 -7.16 12.55 -9.87
N VAL A 156 -6.61 13.28 -8.90
CA VAL A 156 -5.63 14.33 -9.18
C VAL A 156 -4.27 13.75 -9.60
N ASN A 157 -3.92 12.55 -9.12
CA ASN A 157 -2.64 11.89 -9.43
C ASN A 157 -2.75 10.81 -10.52
N ILE A 158 -3.93 10.60 -11.13
CA ILE A 158 -4.03 9.71 -12.29
C ILE A 158 -3.13 10.31 -13.39
N PRO A 159 -2.18 9.53 -13.95
CA PRO A 159 -1.37 10.03 -15.04
C PRO A 159 -2.28 10.24 -16.26
N LEU A 160 -2.55 11.51 -16.60
CA LEU A 160 -3.39 11.87 -17.75
C LEU A 160 -2.65 11.72 -19.09
N HIS A 161 -1.33 11.59 -19.07
CA HIS A 161 -0.47 11.40 -20.23
C HIS A 161 0.16 10.00 -20.21
N ILE A 162 -0.65 8.97 -20.51
CA ILE A 162 -0.14 7.61 -20.66
C ILE A 162 0.27 7.41 -22.12
N GLN A 163 1.57 7.46 -22.38
CA GLN A 163 2.11 7.13 -23.70
C GLN A 163 2.12 5.62 -23.91
N LEU A 164 1.22 5.11 -24.75
CA LEU A 164 1.14 3.68 -25.08
C LEU A 164 2.38 3.15 -25.82
N SER A 165 3.23 4.04 -26.36
CA SER A 165 4.54 3.70 -26.93
C SER A 165 5.51 3.10 -25.92
N SER A 166 5.32 3.37 -24.62
CA SER A 166 6.10 2.79 -23.53
C SER A 166 5.68 1.36 -23.16
N PHE A 167 4.63 0.85 -23.82
CA PHE A 167 4.19 -0.54 -23.68
C PHE A 167 5.26 -1.49 -24.25
N GLY A 168 5.73 -2.42 -23.43
CA GLY A 168 6.82 -3.34 -23.81
C GLY A 168 8.22 -2.87 -23.38
N SER A 169 8.36 -1.69 -22.80
CA SER A 169 9.64 -1.31 -22.17
C SER A 169 9.98 -2.28 -21.03
N LYS A 170 11.28 -2.50 -20.83
CA LYS A 170 11.77 -3.38 -19.76
C LYS A 170 11.32 -2.88 -18.38
N THR A 171 11.33 -1.57 -18.14
CA THR A 171 10.86 -0.93 -16.91
C THR A 171 9.37 -1.22 -16.65
N THR A 172 8.53 -0.99 -17.67
CA THR A 172 7.08 -1.24 -17.61
C THR A 172 6.79 -2.69 -17.23
N LEU A 173 7.38 -3.64 -17.97
CA LEU A 173 7.15 -5.07 -17.74
C LEU A 173 7.67 -5.51 -16.37
N SER A 174 8.83 -4.98 -15.96
CA SER A 174 9.42 -5.28 -14.65
C SER A 174 8.50 -4.83 -13.52
N ILE A 175 7.86 -3.66 -13.61
CA ILE A 175 6.88 -3.20 -12.61
C ILE A 175 5.65 -4.08 -12.58
N ILE A 176 5.09 -4.41 -13.75
CA ILE A 176 3.88 -5.23 -13.83
C ILE A 176 4.13 -6.58 -13.16
N ILE A 177 5.25 -7.23 -13.48
CA ILE A 177 5.62 -8.54 -12.93
C ILE A 177 5.96 -8.42 -11.43
N ALA A 178 6.83 -7.49 -11.06
CA ALA A 178 7.25 -7.28 -9.68
C ALA A 178 6.08 -7.02 -8.75
N ARG A 179 5.11 -6.21 -9.17
CA ARG A 179 3.93 -5.89 -8.35
C ARG A 179 2.95 -7.05 -8.32
N SER A 180 2.51 -7.49 -9.49
CA SER A 180 1.44 -8.49 -9.60
C SER A 180 1.85 -9.84 -9.01
N ILE A 181 3.12 -10.24 -9.17
CA ILE A 181 3.62 -11.51 -8.66
C ILE A 181 4.31 -11.32 -7.30
N GLY A 182 5.15 -10.30 -7.16
CA GLY A 182 5.92 -10.10 -5.93
C GLY A 182 5.07 -9.81 -4.71
N LYS A 183 3.96 -9.07 -4.83
CA LYS A 183 3.06 -8.85 -3.68
C LYS A 183 2.41 -10.16 -3.24
N ILE A 184 1.96 -10.98 -4.20
CA ILE A 184 1.37 -12.29 -3.91
C ILE A 184 2.37 -13.18 -3.19
N ILE A 185 3.57 -13.35 -3.76
CA ILE A 185 4.62 -14.21 -3.18
C ILE A 185 5.05 -13.67 -1.82
N GLY A 186 5.43 -12.39 -1.74
CA GLY A 186 5.98 -11.77 -0.54
C GLY A 186 5.03 -11.82 0.65
N ILE A 187 3.82 -11.29 0.49
CA ILE A 187 2.82 -11.21 1.57
C ILE A 187 2.42 -12.62 2.01
N THR A 188 2.15 -13.53 1.05
CA THR A 188 1.71 -14.89 1.37
C THR A 188 2.82 -15.68 2.07
N LEU A 189 4.06 -15.61 1.58
CA LEU A 189 5.20 -16.34 2.14
C LEU A 189 5.54 -15.86 3.56
N PHE A 190 5.62 -14.55 3.76
CA PHE A 190 5.97 -13.98 5.07
C PHE A 190 4.85 -14.18 6.09
N ALA A 191 3.58 -14.04 5.67
CA ALA A 191 2.46 -14.39 6.53
C ALA A 191 2.50 -15.88 6.94
N TRP A 192 2.72 -16.78 5.97
CA TRP A 192 2.83 -18.21 6.25
C TRP A 192 3.96 -18.53 7.22
N LEU A 193 5.14 -17.95 7.00
CA LEU A 193 6.30 -18.14 7.86
C LEU A 193 6.02 -17.63 9.27
N CYS A 194 5.43 -16.44 9.41
CA CYS A 194 5.05 -15.87 10.70
C CYS A 194 4.05 -16.76 11.45
N ILE A 195 3.05 -17.30 10.75
CA ILE A 195 2.06 -18.21 11.33
C ILE A 195 2.73 -19.52 11.79
N LYS A 196 3.64 -20.07 10.97
CA LYS A 196 4.40 -21.28 11.30
C LYS A 196 5.29 -21.10 12.53
N LEU A 197 5.78 -19.87 12.76
CA LEU A 197 6.57 -19.50 13.95
C LEU A 197 5.71 -19.15 15.18
N GLY A 198 4.39 -19.35 15.12
CA GLY A 198 3.47 -19.15 16.25
C GLY A 198 2.66 -17.86 16.21
N GLY A 199 2.75 -17.07 15.12
CA GLY A 199 1.88 -15.92 14.87
C GLY A 199 0.42 -16.34 14.73
N ARG A 200 -0.50 -15.55 15.29
CA ARG A 200 -1.94 -15.82 15.24
C ARG A 200 -2.62 -14.85 14.28
N THR A 201 -3.50 -15.38 13.44
CA THR A 201 -4.35 -14.62 12.52
C THR A 201 -5.76 -15.17 12.58
N SER A 202 -6.75 -14.29 12.39
CA SER A 202 -8.18 -14.65 12.31
C SER A 202 -8.65 -14.90 10.88
N ILE A 203 -7.76 -14.82 9.89
CA ILE A 203 -8.08 -15.07 8.48
C ILE A 203 -7.27 -16.24 7.92
N SER A 204 -7.88 -16.95 6.99
CA SER A 204 -7.27 -18.11 6.32
C SER A 204 -6.16 -17.70 5.35
N MET A 205 -5.25 -18.62 5.03
CA MET A 205 -4.21 -18.38 4.03
C MET A 205 -4.78 -18.03 2.65
N ARG A 206 -5.96 -18.55 2.29
CA ARG A 206 -6.64 -18.22 1.02
C ARG A 206 -7.10 -16.77 0.98
N GLU A 207 -7.61 -16.26 2.10
CA GLU A 207 -7.97 -14.85 2.25
C GLU A 207 -6.72 -13.97 2.21
N ILE A 208 -5.63 -14.37 2.89
CA ILE A 208 -4.34 -13.66 2.85
C ILE A 208 -3.82 -13.56 1.41
N THR A 209 -3.84 -14.64 0.63
CA THR A 209 -3.43 -14.60 -0.79
C THR A 209 -4.35 -13.72 -1.63
N GLY A 210 -5.65 -13.67 -1.34
CA GLY A 210 -6.58 -12.75 -1.98
C GLY A 210 -6.28 -11.28 -1.68
N ILE A 211 -5.98 -10.96 -0.41
CA ILE A 211 -5.49 -9.64 0.02
C ILE A 211 -4.17 -9.30 -0.68
N ALA A 212 -3.24 -10.25 -0.73
CA ALA A 212 -1.93 -10.07 -1.36
C ALA A 212 -2.06 -9.74 -2.86
N THR A 213 -3.02 -10.35 -3.53
CA THR A 213 -3.35 -10.02 -4.93
C THR A 213 -3.89 -8.59 -5.04
N LEU A 214 -4.81 -8.16 -4.16
CA LEU A 214 -5.31 -6.78 -4.15
C LEU A 214 -4.22 -5.75 -3.80
N ALA A 215 -3.24 -6.12 -2.99
CA ALA A 215 -2.16 -5.23 -2.56
C ALA A 215 -1.28 -4.74 -3.73
N GLY A 216 -1.31 -5.42 -4.89
CA GLY A 216 -0.65 -4.97 -6.11
C GLY A 216 -1.23 -3.67 -6.71
N MET A 217 -2.40 -3.21 -6.25
CA MET A 217 -3.09 -2.02 -6.78
C MET A 217 -2.50 -0.67 -6.42
N GLY A 218 -1.40 -0.62 -5.68
CA GLY A 218 -0.76 0.63 -5.31
C GLY A 218 -0.46 1.57 -6.47
N LEU A 219 -1.06 2.77 -6.44
CA LEU A 219 -0.83 3.81 -7.44
C LEU A 219 -0.31 5.10 -6.80
N ILE A 220 -0.99 5.68 -5.80
CA ILE A 220 -0.65 7.02 -5.28
C ILE A 220 0.78 7.09 -4.75
N VAL A 221 1.08 6.29 -3.72
CA VAL A 221 2.41 6.31 -3.08
C VAL A 221 3.48 5.90 -4.09
N ALA A 222 3.19 4.88 -4.91
CA ALA A 222 4.11 4.42 -5.95
C ALA A 222 4.44 5.51 -7.00
N LEU A 223 3.47 6.34 -7.38
CA LEU A 223 3.68 7.47 -8.29
C LEU A 223 4.49 8.59 -7.64
N VAL A 224 4.22 8.91 -6.38
CA VAL A 224 5.04 9.91 -5.65
C VAL A 224 6.50 9.45 -5.58
N ILE A 225 6.74 8.17 -5.30
CA ILE A 225 8.10 7.60 -5.35
C ILE A 225 8.67 7.67 -6.76
N ALA A 226 7.88 7.31 -7.78
CA ALA A 226 8.34 7.38 -9.16
C ALA A 226 8.80 8.79 -9.56
N GLU A 227 8.08 9.83 -9.16
CA GLU A 227 8.43 11.23 -9.45
C GLU A 227 9.72 11.70 -8.77
N ILE A 228 10.05 11.13 -7.60
CA ILE A 228 11.29 11.44 -6.89
C ILE A 228 12.48 10.71 -7.51
N VAL A 229 12.25 9.48 -7.96
CA VAL A 229 13.33 8.54 -8.29
C VAL A 229 13.63 8.45 -9.80
N ALA A 230 12.65 8.77 -10.65
CA ALA A 230 12.85 8.74 -12.09
C ALA A 230 13.84 9.83 -12.52
N THR A 231 14.76 9.44 -13.40
CA THR A 231 15.84 10.34 -13.87
C THR A 231 15.41 11.21 -15.05
N ASN A 232 14.38 10.80 -15.79
CA ASN A 232 13.85 11.50 -16.95
C ASN A 232 12.36 11.19 -17.16
N ASP A 233 11.69 12.02 -17.96
CA ASP A 233 10.24 11.91 -18.20
C ASP A 233 9.85 10.60 -18.91
N ALA A 234 10.72 10.06 -19.77
CA ALA A 234 10.46 8.80 -20.46
C ALA A 234 10.43 7.60 -19.49
N GLU A 235 11.34 7.56 -18.52
CA GLU A 235 11.37 6.56 -17.44
C GLU A 235 10.14 6.70 -16.54
N LEU A 236 9.75 7.93 -16.21
CA LEU A 236 8.56 8.21 -15.40
C LEU A 236 7.27 7.74 -16.11
N ASP A 237 7.15 7.96 -17.42
CA ASP A 237 6.00 7.50 -18.20
C ASP A 237 5.92 5.97 -18.29
N GLN A 238 7.07 5.29 -18.41
CA GLN A 238 7.14 3.82 -18.32
C GLN A 238 6.67 3.30 -16.96
N VAL A 239 7.08 3.98 -15.88
CA VAL A 239 6.67 3.65 -14.52
C VAL A 239 5.16 3.83 -14.33
N ARG A 240 4.63 4.99 -14.71
CA ARG A 240 3.19 5.32 -14.66
C ARG A 240 2.34 4.27 -15.36
N LEU A 241 2.72 3.90 -16.59
CA LEU A 241 2.01 2.91 -17.37
C LEU A 241 2.09 1.52 -16.71
N GLY A 242 3.26 1.12 -16.22
CA GLY A 242 3.43 -0.16 -15.51
C GLY A 242 2.58 -0.24 -14.23
N LEU A 243 2.57 0.82 -13.43
CA LEU A 243 1.76 0.90 -12.20
C LEU A 243 0.27 0.81 -12.51
N PHE A 244 -0.21 1.56 -13.50
CA PHE A 244 -1.61 1.57 -13.91
C PHE A 244 -2.09 0.18 -14.37
N ILE A 245 -1.32 -0.48 -15.25
CA ILE A 245 -1.63 -1.83 -15.72
C ILE A 245 -1.62 -2.83 -14.57
N SER A 246 -0.60 -2.77 -13.70
CA SER A 246 -0.50 -3.65 -12.53
C SER A 246 -1.71 -3.51 -11.60
N ALA A 247 -2.24 -2.30 -11.44
CA ALA A 247 -3.39 -2.04 -10.61
C ALA A 247 -4.68 -2.65 -11.16
N ILE A 248 -4.89 -2.53 -12.48
CA ILE A 248 -6.04 -3.18 -13.13
C ILE A 248 -5.95 -4.70 -12.98
N ILE A 249 -4.80 -5.30 -13.30
CA ILE A 249 -4.59 -6.75 -13.22
C ILE A 249 -4.81 -7.25 -11.79
N SER A 250 -4.17 -6.60 -10.81
CA SER A 250 -4.24 -6.95 -9.39
C SER A 250 -5.66 -6.81 -8.84
N GLY A 251 -6.37 -5.75 -9.23
CA GLY A 251 -7.76 -5.52 -8.80
C GLY A 251 -8.73 -6.56 -9.32
N ILE A 252 -8.67 -6.87 -10.62
CA ILE A 252 -9.51 -7.89 -11.24
C ILE A 252 -9.20 -9.27 -10.66
N ALA A 253 -7.91 -9.63 -10.59
CA ALA A 253 -7.48 -10.94 -10.07
C ALA A 253 -7.87 -11.11 -8.60
N GLY A 254 -7.62 -10.09 -7.77
CA GLY A 254 -7.96 -10.10 -6.34
C GLY A 254 -9.46 -10.15 -6.10
N TYR A 255 -10.25 -9.42 -6.89
CA TYR A 255 -11.71 -9.49 -6.85
C TYR A 255 -12.21 -10.90 -7.15
N ILE A 256 -11.75 -11.51 -8.25
CA ILE A 256 -12.18 -12.87 -8.65
C ILE A 256 -11.78 -13.89 -7.58
N TRP A 257 -10.57 -13.78 -7.02
CA TRP A 257 -10.06 -14.70 -6.01
C TRP A 257 -10.89 -14.64 -4.73
N LEU A 258 -11.08 -13.44 -4.18
CA LEU A 258 -11.83 -13.24 -2.95
C LEU A 258 -13.32 -13.54 -3.12
N ARG A 259 -13.89 -13.32 -4.32
CA ARG A 259 -15.26 -13.72 -4.63
C ARG A 259 -15.49 -15.24 -4.55
N LYS A 260 -14.46 -16.03 -4.89
CA LYS A 260 -14.49 -17.50 -4.85
C LYS A 260 -14.11 -18.07 -3.47
N THR A 261 -13.57 -17.26 -2.58
CA THR A 261 -13.13 -17.71 -1.26
C THR A 261 -14.32 -17.59 -0.29
N PRO A 262 -14.81 -18.70 0.29
CA PRO A 262 -15.86 -18.63 1.30
C PRO A 262 -15.34 -17.88 2.52
N ALA A 263 -16.14 -17.00 3.11
CA ALA A 263 -15.81 -16.33 4.37
C ALA A 263 -15.51 -17.40 5.42
N ALA A 264 -14.33 -17.33 6.06
CA ALA A 264 -14.05 -18.17 7.21
C ALA A 264 -15.10 -17.85 8.30
N GLN A 265 -15.87 -18.87 8.71
CA GLN A 265 -16.84 -18.79 9.80
C GLN A 265 -16.14 -18.71 11.15
#